data_AF-A0A4Q2V4N6-F1
#
_entry.id   AF-A0A4Q2V4N6-F1
#
_cell.length_a   1.000
_cell.length_b   1.000
_cell.length_c   1.000
_cell.angle_alpha   90.00
_cell.angle_beta   90.00
_cell.angle_gamma   90.00
#
_symmetry.space_group_name_H-M   'P 1'
#
loop_
_entity.id
_entity.type
_entity.pdbx_description
1 polymer ?
#
loop_
_entity_poly.entity_id
_entity_poly.type
_entity_poly.pdbx_seq_one_letter_code
_entity_poly.pdbx_strand_id
1 'polypeptide(L)'
;MVNAKMVAETKKAADPVALTQMIQKETQTANFNKMDQIRRRVDATVKDHKTAEALKPWYNYMCKRSAFHNAYLPTFKRQNVTLVDTEGRGVERITEKGIVFISTCGVEMGSSSTNIGKMGCVPCMASIPVTF
;
A
#
# COMPACT_ATOMS: atom_id res chain seq x y z
N MET A 1 16.14 -16.75 -54.10
CA MET A 1 14.91 -17.27 -53.45
C MET A 1 15.19 -17.34 -51.96
N VAL A 2 14.47 -16.60 -51.12
CA VAL A 2 14.68 -16.60 -49.67
C VAL A 2 14.01 -17.84 -49.07
N ASN A 3 14.74 -18.63 -48.27
CA ASN A 3 14.24 -19.87 -47.69
C ASN A 3 13.13 -19.60 -46.65
N ALA A 4 11.96 -20.22 -46.81
CA ALA A 4 10.81 -20.07 -45.93
C ALA A 4 11.11 -20.42 -44.46
N LYS A 5 12.04 -21.36 -44.19
CA LYS A 5 12.48 -21.67 -42.81
C LYS A 5 13.20 -20.50 -42.15
N MET A 6 14.10 -19.84 -42.87
CA MET A 6 14.86 -18.70 -42.37
C MET A 6 13.95 -17.48 -42.11
N VAL A 7 12.91 -17.29 -42.94
CA VAL A 7 11.86 -16.27 -42.73
C VAL A 7 10.97 -16.59 -41.52
N ALA A 8 10.71 -17.87 -41.22
CA ALA A 8 9.93 -18.26 -40.05
C ALA A 8 10.71 -18.12 -38.73
N GLU A 9 12.01 -18.43 -38.73
CA GLU A 9 12.89 -18.28 -37.56
C GLU A 9 13.15 -16.81 -37.22
N THR A 10 13.36 -15.96 -38.21
CA THR A 10 13.48 -14.50 -38.01
C THR A 10 12.18 -13.86 -37.51
N LYS A 11 11.01 -14.36 -37.90
CA LYS A 11 9.72 -13.91 -37.36
C LYS A 11 9.49 -14.35 -35.91
N LYS A 12 10.00 -15.51 -35.49
CA LYS A 12 9.98 -15.96 -34.09
C LYS A 12 10.91 -15.12 -33.19
N ALA A 13 12.07 -14.72 -33.71
CA ALA A 13 12.98 -13.81 -33.01
C ALA A 13 12.43 -12.37 -32.91
N ALA A 14 11.47 -12.01 -33.76
CA ALA A 14 10.87 -10.69 -33.85
C ALA A 14 9.40 -10.67 -33.37
N ASP A 15 8.95 -11.61 -32.52
CA ASP A 15 7.62 -11.53 -31.93
C ASP A 15 7.58 -10.37 -30.90
N PRO A 16 6.93 -9.24 -31.23
CA PRO A 16 6.91 -8.08 -30.35
C PRO A 16 6.14 -8.37 -29.05
N VAL A 17 5.24 -9.36 -29.05
CA VAL A 17 4.44 -9.71 -27.87
C VAL A 17 5.32 -10.44 -26.84
N ALA A 18 6.10 -11.43 -27.28
CA ALA A 18 7.01 -12.16 -26.40
C ALA A 18 8.06 -11.24 -25.76
N LEU A 19 8.65 -10.33 -26.53
CA LEU A 19 9.60 -9.33 -26.01
C LEU A 19 8.93 -8.41 -24.97
N THR A 20 7.71 -7.93 -25.26
CA THR A 20 6.96 -7.07 -24.34
C THR A 20 6.65 -7.79 -23.03
N GLN A 21 6.25 -9.06 -23.08
CA GLN A 21 5.97 -9.87 -21.88
C GLN A 21 7.22 -10.05 -21.00
N MET A 22 8.40 -10.26 -21.61
CA MET A 22 9.66 -10.34 -20.85
C MET A 22 9.98 -9.02 -20.16
N ILE A 23 9.88 -7.89 -20.88
CA ILE A 23 10.11 -6.55 -20.32
C ILE A 23 9.14 -6.26 -19.18
N GLN A 24 7.85 -6.61 -19.33
CA GLN A 24 6.84 -6.44 -18.29
C GLN A 24 7.19 -7.24 -17.03
N LYS A 25 7.61 -8.50 -17.18
CA LYS A 25 8.01 -9.36 -16.06
C LYS A 25 9.22 -8.80 -15.32
N GLU A 26 10.23 -8.37 -16.05
CA GLU A 26 11.43 -7.75 -15.47
C GLU A 26 11.10 -6.44 -14.75
N THR A 27 10.26 -5.60 -15.36
CA THR A 27 9.80 -4.34 -14.77
C THR A 27 9.02 -4.59 -13.47
N GLN A 28 8.14 -5.59 -13.43
CA GLN A 28 7.42 -5.96 -12.22
C GLN A 28 8.37 -6.44 -11.11
N THR A 29 9.38 -7.24 -11.47
CA THR A 29 10.40 -7.71 -10.52
C THR A 29 11.22 -6.55 -9.97
N ALA A 30 11.64 -5.62 -10.83
CA ALA A 30 12.37 -4.42 -10.43
C ALA A 30 11.52 -3.52 -9.51
N ASN A 31 10.24 -3.33 -9.84
CA ASN A 31 9.29 -2.59 -9.01
C ASN A 31 9.15 -3.23 -7.63
N PHE A 32 8.97 -4.56 -7.56
CA PHE A 32 8.85 -5.29 -6.30
C PHE A 32 10.09 -5.10 -5.44
N ASN A 33 11.28 -5.33 -6.00
CA ASN A 33 12.55 -5.21 -5.28
C ASN A 33 12.75 -3.78 -4.75
N LYS A 34 12.43 -2.76 -5.55
CA LYS A 34 12.60 -1.37 -5.14
C LYS A 34 11.62 -0.97 -4.03
N MET A 35 10.36 -1.38 -4.16
CA MET A 35 9.34 -1.07 -3.14
C MET A 35 9.59 -1.84 -1.85
N ASP A 36 10.12 -3.06 -1.91
CA ASP A 36 10.51 -3.84 -0.72
C ASP A 36 11.62 -3.13 0.07
N GLN A 37 12.64 -2.57 -0.60
CA GLN A 37 13.66 -1.75 0.07
C GLN A 37 13.06 -0.56 0.82
N ILE A 38 12.04 0.09 0.24
CA ILE A 38 11.36 1.23 0.87
C ILE A 38 10.56 0.75 2.10
N ARG A 39 9.85 -0.38 2.01
CA ARG A 39 9.10 -0.96 3.13
C ARG A 39 10.02 -1.34 4.28
N ARG A 40 11.17 -1.97 4.00
CA ARG A 40 12.19 -2.28 5.01
C ARG A 40 12.73 -1.03 5.70
N ARG A 41 12.87 0.09 4.99
CA ARG A 41 13.26 1.37 5.61
C ARG A 41 12.22 1.87 6.59
N VAL A 42 10.92 1.72 6.27
CA VAL A 42 9.82 2.07 7.19
C VAL A 42 9.94 1.23 8.46
N ASP A 43 10.06 -0.10 8.34
CA ASP A 43 10.21 -1.02 9.47
C ASP A 43 11.44 -0.73 10.34
N ALA A 44 12.58 -0.40 9.71
CA ALA A 44 13.78 -0.06 10.45
C ALA A 44 13.62 1.24 11.26
N THR A 45 12.85 2.19 10.72
CA THR A 45 12.71 3.52 11.29
C THR A 45 11.58 3.61 12.31
N VAL A 46 10.37 3.16 11.99
CA VAL A 46 9.17 3.30 12.83
C VAL A 46 8.99 2.03 13.67
N LYS A 47 9.03 2.17 15.00
CA LYS A 47 9.04 1.01 15.92
C LYS A 47 7.66 0.47 16.27
N ASP A 48 6.64 1.31 16.25
CA ASP A 48 5.27 0.83 16.39
C ASP A 48 4.85 0.09 15.13
N HIS A 49 4.56 -1.21 15.28
CA HIS A 49 4.21 -2.08 14.16
C HIS A 49 2.95 -1.61 13.44
N LYS A 50 1.92 -1.17 14.18
CA LYS A 50 0.65 -0.73 13.58
C LYS A 50 0.86 0.51 12.71
N THR A 51 1.60 1.50 13.22
CA THR A 51 1.97 2.70 12.47
C THR A 51 2.89 2.37 11.29
N ALA A 52 3.86 1.47 11.46
CA ALA A 52 4.77 1.07 10.39
C ALA A 52 4.01 0.41 9.22
N GLU A 53 3.10 -0.52 9.50
CA GLU A 53 2.26 -1.17 8.48
C GLU A 53 1.41 -0.16 7.70
N ALA A 54 0.77 0.78 8.40
CA ALA A 54 -0.04 1.83 7.76
C ALA A 54 0.80 2.77 6.87
N LEU A 55 2.10 2.95 7.15
CA LEU A 55 3.00 3.78 6.34
C LEU A 55 3.62 3.05 5.15
N LYS A 56 3.46 1.72 5.04
CA LYS A 56 4.06 0.95 3.94
C LYS A 56 3.31 1.18 2.63
N PRO A 57 4.00 1.62 1.55
CA PRO A 57 3.37 1.79 0.26
C PRO A 57 3.18 0.45 -0.48
N TRP A 58 1.93 0.15 -0.86
CA TRP A 58 1.53 -1.05 -1.60
C TRP A 58 1.10 -0.73 -3.05
N TYR A 59 1.97 -0.02 -3.77
CA TYR A 59 1.80 0.30 -5.19
C TYR A 59 3.13 0.09 -5.93
N ASN A 60 3.12 0.11 -7.27
CA ASN A 60 4.34 -0.08 -8.06
C ASN A 60 5.25 1.15 -8.03
N TYR A 61 6.56 0.94 -8.19
CA TYR A 61 7.52 2.03 -8.28
C TYR A 61 7.13 3.02 -9.40
N MET A 62 7.28 4.32 -9.14
CA MET A 62 6.87 5.43 -10.02
C MET A 62 5.36 5.54 -10.33
N CYS A 63 4.46 4.82 -9.65
CA CYS A 63 3.01 5.11 -9.74
C CYS A 63 2.61 6.46 -9.15
N LYS A 64 3.45 7.02 -8.28
CA LYS A 64 3.30 8.34 -7.66
C LYS A 64 4.63 9.08 -7.75
N ARG A 65 4.60 10.41 -7.59
CA ARG A 65 5.82 11.22 -7.51
C ARG A 65 6.66 10.75 -6.31
N SER A 66 7.91 10.39 -6.55
CA SER A 66 8.83 9.96 -5.48
C SER A 66 9.05 11.09 -4.49
N ALA A 67 8.88 10.80 -3.20
CA ALA A 67 9.10 11.74 -2.11
C ALA A 67 10.39 11.40 -1.36
N PHE A 68 11.23 12.41 -1.12
CA PHE A 68 12.49 12.28 -0.40
C PHE A 68 12.46 13.19 0.81
N HIS A 69 12.42 12.59 2.01
CA HIS A 69 12.42 13.37 3.25
C HIS A 69 13.12 12.59 4.37
N ASN A 70 14.01 13.28 5.09
CA ASN A 70 14.82 12.64 6.14
C ASN A 70 14.07 12.56 7.47
N ALA A 71 13.31 13.60 7.83
CA ALA A 71 12.64 13.69 9.13
C ALA A 71 11.17 13.17 9.14
N TYR A 72 10.63 12.68 8.02
CA TYR A 72 9.21 12.31 7.95
C TYR A 72 8.91 11.05 8.76
N LEU A 73 9.58 9.94 8.44
CA LEU A 73 9.43 8.69 9.19
C LEU A 73 9.83 8.81 10.68
N PRO A 74 10.92 9.52 11.05
CA PRO A 74 11.23 9.78 12.46
C PRO A 74 10.17 10.57 13.23
N THR A 75 9.34 11.37 12.56
CA THR A 75 8.31 12.19 13.23
C THR A 75 7.29 11.32 13.97
N PHE A 76 6.99 10.12 13.46
CA PHE A 76 6.06 9.16 14.09
C PHE A 76 6.62 8.47 15.34
N LYS A 77 7.84 8.81 15.79
CA LYS A 77 8.37 8.37 17.09
C LYS A 77 7.99 9.31 18.24
N ARG A 78 7.50 10.51 17.93
CA ARG A 78 7.20 11.55 18.92
C ARG A 78 5.86 11.23 19.59
N GLN A 79 5.78 11.46 20.90
CA GLN A 79 4.56 11.20 21.68
C GLN A 79 3.39 12.11 21.29
N ASN A 80 3.67 13.26 20.69
CA ASN A 80 2.67 14.25 20.28
C ASN A 80 2.19 14.07 18.82
N VAL A 81 2.51 12.93 18.19
CA VAL A 81 2.17 12.65 16.78
C VAL A 81 1.37 11.37 16.72
N THR A 82 0.18 11.45 16.12
CA THR A 82 -0.70 10.30 15.91
C THR A 82 -0.92 10.11 14.42
N LEU A 83 -0.59 8.92 13.91
CA LEU A 83 -1.00 8.52 12.56
C LEU A 83 -2.43 8.00 12.60
N VAL A 84 -3.27 8.55 11.73
CA VAL A 84 -4.67 8.14 11.58
C VAL A 84 -4.82 7.54 10.19
N ASP A 85 -4.84 6.21 10.11
CA ASP A 85 -5.08 5.52 8.84
C ASP A 85 -6.58 5.47 8.56
N THR A 86 -6.95 5.80 7.33
CA THR A 86 -8.34 5.76 6.82
C THR A 86 -8.56 4.59 5.85
N GLU A 87 -7.59 3.69 5.74
CA GLU A 87 -7.62 2.50 4.88
C GLU A 87 -7.92 2.85 3.40
N GLY A 88 -7.43 4.01 2.96
CA GLY A 88 -7.64 4.51 1.61
C GLY A 88 -9.06 5.04 1.31
N ARG A 89 -9.98 5.04 2.28
CA ARG A 89 -11.33 5.60 2.11
C ARG A 89 -11.36 7.13 2.25
N GLY A 90 -10.36 7.71 2.89
CA GLY A 90 -10.27 9.14 3.13
C GLY A 90 -11.17 9.63 4.26
N VAL A 91 -11.33 10.95 4.31
CA VAL A 91 -12.14 11.66 5.31
C VAL A 91 -13.60 11.68 4.86
N GLU A 92 -14.52 11.47 5.80
CA GLU A 92 -15.96 11.52 5.51
C GLU A 92 -16.48 12.96 5.54
N ARG A 93 -16.20 13.70 6.63
CA ARG A 93 -16.61 15.10 6.79
C ARG A 93 -15.76 15.83 7.83
N ILE A 94 -15.88 17.15 7.81
CA ILE A 94 -15.28 18.05 8.80
C ILE A 94 -16.41 18.68 9.61
N THR A 95 -16.22 18.77 10.93
CA THR A 95 -17.16 19.37 11.88
C THR A 95 -16.47 20.47 12.67
N GLU A 96 -17.24 21.30 13.37
CA GLU A 96 -16.69 22.35 14.24
C GLU A 96 -15.69 21.82 15.28
N LYS A 97 -15.84 20.55 15.70
CA LYS A 97 -14.98 19.92 16.72
C LYS A 97 -13.81 19.12 16.15
N GLY A 98 -13.76 18.90 14.83
CA GLY A 98 -12.70 18.12 14.20
C GLY A 98 -13.14 17.28 13.00
N ILE A 99 -12.30 16.31 12.65
CA ILE A 99 -12.42 15.48 11.45
C ILE A 99 -13.13 14.16 11.78
N VAL A 100 -14.06 13.75 10.92
CA VAL A 100 -14.77 12.48 11.00
C VAL A 100 -14.34 11.60 9.82
N PHE A 101 -13.98 10.36 10.12
CA PHE A 101 -13.58 9.35 9.14
C PHE A 101 -14.11 7.98 9.55
N ILE A 102 -14.27 7.08 8.58
CA ILE A 102 -14.74 5.71 8.81
C ILE A 102 -13.54 4.85 9.18
N SER A 103 -13.47 4.42 10.44
CA SER A 103 -12.52 3.37 10.86
C SER A 103 -13.24 2.01 10.88
N THR A 104 -12.77 1.06 10.09
CA THR A 104 -13.20 -0.35 10.24
C THR A 104 -12.22 -0.98 11.20
N CYS A 105 -12.47 -0.81 12.49
CA CYS A 105 -11.73 -1.54 13.52
C CYS A 105 -12.00 -3.05 13.31
N GLY A 106 -10.98 -3.81 12.91
CA GLY A 106 -11.10 -5.23 12.61
C GLY A 106 -11.31 -6.10 13.85
N VAL A 107 -12.26 -7.02 13.72
CA VAL A 107 -12.24 -8.44 14.16
C VAL A 107 -11.51 -8.76 15.47
N GLU A 108 -12.28 -9.10 16.51
CA GLU A 108 -11.80 -9.89 17.64
C GLU A 108 -11.42 -11.31 17.16
N MET A 109 -10.15 -11.68 17.26
CA MET A 109 -9.77 -13.10 17.30
C MET A 109 -9.86 -13.59 18.74
N GLY A 110 -10.97 -14.24 19.06
CA GLY A 110 -11.22 -14.94 20.32
C GLY A 110 -12.11 -16.15 20.08
N SER A 111 -11.60 -17.32 20.43
CA SER A 111 -12.16 -18.65 20.20
C SER A 111 -13.57 -18.85 20.79
N SER A 112 -14.56 -19.15 19.95
CA SER A 112 -15.55 -20.20 20.24
C SER A 112 -16.44 -20.39 19.02
N SER A 113 -16.58 -21.63 18.57
CA SER A 113 -17.60 -22.05 17.63
C SER A 113 -18.98 -21.58 18.10
N THR A 114 -19.78 -21.07 17.15
CA THR A 114 -21.25 -21.03 17.05
C THR A 114 -21.79 -19.61 16.81
N ASN A 115 -22.56 -19.48 15.72
CA ASN A 115 -23.40 -18.36 15.27
C ASN A 115 -22.83 -17.42 14.20
N ILE A 116 -22.95 -17.90 12.96
CA ILE A 116 -23.15 -17.08 11.75
C ILE A 116 -24.48 -16.34 11.93
N GLY A 117 -24.45 -15.03 12.21
CA GLY A 117 -25.70 -14.25 12.26
C GLY A 117 -25.66 -12.96 13.06
N LYS A 118 -24.96 -11.95 12.52
CA LYS A 118 -25.18 -10.48 12.65
C LYS A 118 -23.84 -9.77 12.47
N MET A 119 -23.43 -9.61 11.22
CA MET A 119 -22.33 -8.71 10.87
C MET A 119 -22.87 -7.27 10.89
N GLY A 120 -22.96 -6.70 12.08
CA GLY A 120 -23.22 -5.28 12.26
C GLY A 120 -21.89 -4.54 12.28
N CYS A 121 -21.61 -3.71 11.27
CA CYS A 121 -20.61 -2.66 11.38
C CYS A 121 -21.05 -1.73 12.51
N VAL A 122 -20.43 -1.83 13.68
CA VAL A 122 -20.56 -0.78 14.70
C VAL A 122 -19.71 0.39 14.20
N PRO A 123 -20.29 1.55 13.88
CA PRO A 123 -19.50 2.71 13.55
C PRO A 123 -18.80 3.18 14.83
N CYS A 124 -17.54 2.79 15.01
CA CYS A 124 -16.65 3.54 15.89
C CYS A 124 -16.44 4.91 15.25
N MET A 125 -17.34 5.85 15.56
CA MET A 125 -17.14 7.27 15.31
C MET A 125 -15.97 7.74 16.18
N ALA A 126 -14.75 7.52 15.70
CA ALA A 126 -13.56 8.08 16.31
C ALA A 126 -13.49 9.56 15.93
N SER A 127 -14.07 10.43 16.76
CA SER A 127 -13.81 11.87 16.70
C SER A 127 -12.46 12.14 17.36
N ILE A 128 -11.51 12.67 16.59
CA ILE A 128 -10.25 13.16 17.16
C ILE A 128 -10.47 14.64 17.49
N PRO A 129 -10.48 15.04 18.78
CA PRO A 129 -10.57 16.44 19.13
C PRO A 129 -9.29 17.15 18.66
N VAL A 130 -9.44 18.22 17.89
CA VAL A 130 -8.33 19.08 17.51
C VAL A 130 -8.04 19.98 18.71
N THR A 131 -7.22 19.51 19.65
CA THR A 131 -6.63 20.37 20.69
C THR A 131 -5.46 21.12 20.08
N PHE A 132 -5.59 22.45 19.99
CA PHE A 132 -4.49 23.39 19.68
C PHE A 132 -3.54 23.53 20.87
#